data_AF-A0A1Q3M2U2-F1
#
_entry.id   AF-A0A1Q3M2U2-F1
#
_cell.length_a   1.000
_cell.length_b   1.000
_cell.length_c   1.000
_cell.angle_alpha   90.00
_cell.angle_beta   90.00
_cell.angle_gamma   90.00
#
_symmetry.space_group_name_H-M   'P 1'
#
loop_
_entity.id
_entity.type
_entity.pdbx_description
1 polymer ?
#
loop_
_entity_poly.entity_id
_entity_poly.type
_entity_poly.pdbx_seq_one_letter_code
_entity_poly.pdbx_strand_id
1 'polypeptide(L)'
;MNTKNFKLLPIAFAASLFILSSCAKDDDQMNVTTKTITIENVLDSKLLVESGTFRNTGTPPVVHPGESISFSFYAGPGQYLSFASMYGWSNDLFFAPNNPGIKLYDDNGMPLTGDVSSQIELWDNGTRVNQAPGSSVTHPGVAETTAKNIKKVGGTTDDYGHTFLAASKLMSVMIAYNGNSNFTVTIANISGGTANETPFSPGVWAISYVAGGNLLMPNPIYTQGQPSANGLTDIAEAGNVTNLSTYLSSNTGAFTGLSPVLVVVYKDDKNPFFQIGERDKGEGLANIAQKGDATALSAALKSKSGVKSVYVLEAASTKALLPRINGAAGGKVSQVLSLEDGDKIAIATMYGSSSDWFFATKPGDIDASATGDVSSHIDLFDDGTTIDQFPGAGIRPAPSASRAILPLPNPNKYTTIPATTSIIKVTLQ
;
A
#
# COMPACT_ATOMS: atom_id res chain seq x y z
N MET A 1 65.64 82.02 -34.25
CA MET A 1 64.72 81.56 -33.19
C MET A 1 63.67 82.63 -32.98
N ASN A 2 62.50 82.45 -33.57
CA ASN A 2 61.28 83.26 -33.46
C ASN A 2 60.32 82.65 -34.50
N THR A 3 59.04 82.37 -34.24
CA THR A 3 57.93 83.32 -34.01
C THR A 3 56.70 82.51 -33.56
N LYS A 4 56.02 82.82 -32.43
CA LYS A 4 54.78 83.61 -32.29
C LYS A 4 53.57 83.24 -33.20
N ASN A 5 52.54 82.71 -32.52
CA ASN A 5 51.05 82.90 -32.60
C ASN A 5 50.39 83.47 -33.88
N PHE A 6 49.22 82.91 -34.28
CA PHE A 6 47.91 83.60 -34.27
C PHE A 6 46.71 82.66 -34.59
N LYS A 7 45.50 83.15 -34.29
CA LYS A 7 44.19 82.50 -34.03
C LYS A 7 43.25 82.26 -35.26
N LEU A 8 42.28 81.32 -35.08
CA LEU A 8 40.82 81.27 -35.43
C LEU A 8 40.32 81.76 -36.83
N LEU A 9 39.28 81.26 -37.54
CA LEU A 9 38.14 80.31 -37.41
C LEU A 9 37.49 80.16 -38.86
N PRO A 10 36.24 79.69 -39.07
CA PRO A 10 35.74 78.39 -39.58
C PRO A 10 35.21 78.37 -41.05
N ILE A 11 34.68 77.23 -41.53
CA ILE A 11 33.35 77.06 -42.19
C ILE A 11 33.17 75.61 -42.71
N ALA A 12 31.94 75.11 -42.58
CA ALA A 12 31.46 73.75 -42.79
C ALA A 12 31.40 73.27 -44.25
N PHE A 13 31.43 71.94 -44.44
CA PHE A 13 30.90 71.28 -45.63
C PHE A 13 30.13 70.00 -45.23
N ALA A 14 28.89 69.92 -45.69
CA ALA A 14 27.98 68.81 -45.47
C ALA A 14 28.32 67.62 -46.40
N ALA A 15 28.22 66.40 -45.88
CA ALA A 15 28.24 65.19 -46.69
C ALA A 15 27.08 64.28 -46.24
N SER A 16 26.16 64.05 -47.18
CA SER A 16 25.00 63.18 -47.11
C SER A 16 25.42 61.71 -47.06
N LEU A 17 25.03 61.00 -45.99
CA LEU A 17 25.12 59.54 -45.91
C LEU A 17 23.78 58.90 -46.29
N PHE A 18 23.85 58.01 -47.29
CA PHE A 18 22.79 57.08 -47.67
C PHE A 18 22.50 56.10 -46.53
N ILE A 19 21.24 55.98 -46.15
CA ILE A 19 20.74 54.95 -45.23
C ILE A 19 20.40 53.72 -46.08
N LEU A 20 21.25 52.69 -46.02
CA LEU A 20 20.91 51.35 -46.50
C LEU A 20 20.15 50.63 -45.38
N SER A 21 18.88 50.33 -45.66
CA SER A 21 18.04 49.44 -44.87
C SER A 21 18.62 48.02 -44.93
N SER A 22 19.09 47.51 -43.79
CA SER A 22 19.44 46.10 -43.60
C SER A 22 18.23 45.41 -42.97
N CYS A 23 17.59 44.52 -43.73
CA CYS A 23 16.62 43.57 -43.18
C CYS A 23 17.32 42.68 -42.15
N ALA A 24 17.02 42.89 -40.86
CA ALA A 24 17.25 41.87 -39.87
C ALA A 24 16.23 40.74 -40.13
N LYS A 25 16.73 39.55 -40.46
CA LYS A 25 15.94 38.33 -40.28
C LYS A 25 15.83 38.13 -38.77
N ASP A 26 14.62 38.25 -38.23
CA ASP A 26 14.28 37.65 -36.95
C ASP A 26 14.45 36.13 -37.13
N ASP A 27 15.62 35.61 -36.78
CA ASP A 27 15.73 34.22 -36.36
C ASP A 27 15.06 34.16 -35.00
N ASP A 28 13.83 33.67 -34.96
CA ASP A 28 13.17 33.22 -33.73
C ASP A 28 14.06 32.14 -33.08
N GLN A 29 15.03 32.56 -32.27
CA GLN A 29 15.74 31.66 -31.37
C GLN A 29 14.70 31.14 -30.37
N MET A 30 14.16 29.96 -30.64
CA MET A 30 13.31 29.27 -29.69
C MET A 30 14.11 29.09 -28.39
N ASN A 31 13.64 29.70 -27.31
CA ASN A 31 14.30 29.66 -26.01
C ASN A 31 14.18 28.26 -25.41
N VAL A 32 15.12 27.38 -25.74
CA VAL A 32 15.21 26.06 -25.11
C VAL A 32 15.74 26.22 -23.69
N THR A 33 14.94 25.82 -22.70
CA THR A 33 15.32 25.79 -21.28
C THR A 33 15.50 24.35 -20.82
N THR A 34 16.53 24.10 -20.00
CA THR A 34 16.73 22.81 -19.36
C THR A 34 16.18 22.82 -17.94
N LYS A 35 15.35 21.83 -17.59
CA LYS A 35 14.86 21.61 -16.22
C LYS A 35 15.06 20.16 -15.80
N THR A 36 15.31 19.92 -14.53
CA THR A 36 15.32 18.57 -13.96
C THR A 36 13.97 18.26 -13.36
N ILE A 37 13.30 17.22 -13.87
CA ILE A 37 12.16 16.62 -13.19
C ILE A 37 12.64 15.57 -12.19
N THR A 38 12.11 15.58 -10.99
CA THR A 38 12.32 14.54 -9.97
C THR A 38 10.98 13.99 -9.52
N ILE A 39 10.85 12.67 -9.51
CA ILE A 39 9.67 11.94 -9.05
C ILE A 39 10.08 11.06 -7.88
N GLU A 40 9.36 11.18 -6.78
CA GLU A 40 9.61 10.46 -5.53
C GLU A 40 8.34 9.75 -5.06
N ASN A 41 8.49 8.52 -4.55
CA ASN A 41 7.46 7.90 -3.73
C ASN A 41 7.63 8.39 -2.28
N VAL A 42 6.71 9.24 -1.83
CA VAL A 42 6.72 9.87 -0.50
C VAL A 42 5.71 9.24 0.45
N LEU A 43 5.04 8.16 0.06
CA LEU A 43 4.11 7.42 0.92
C LEU A 43 4.82 6.90 2.16
N ASP A 44 4.33 7.28 3.33
CA ASP A 44 4.65 6.64 4.60
C ASP A 44 3.82 5.35 4.74
N SER A 45 4.38 4.25 4.25
CA SER A 45 3.65 2.99 4.10
C SER A 45 3.37 2.27 5.42
N LYS A 46 2.38 1.39 5.36
CA LYS A 46 1.91 0.56 6.48
C LYS A 46 2.26 -0.91 6.25
N LEU A 47 2.33 -1.66 7.35
CA LEU A 47 2.86 -3.03 7.36
C LEU A 47 1.75 -4.08 7.19
N LEU A 48 0.50 -3.70 7.50
CA LEU A 48 -0.69 -4.54 7.41
C LEU A 48 -1.63 -4.02 6.32
N VAL A 49 -2.18 -4.96 5.55
CA VAL A 49 -3.21 -4.72 4.51
C VAL A 49 -4.50 -4.33 5.19
N GLU A 50 -4.94 -5.18 6.14
CA GLU A 50 -6.15 -5.02 6.91
C GLU A 50 -5.95 -5.54 8.34
N SER A 51 -6.71 -4.99 9.26
CA SER A 51 -6.87 -5.53 10.60
C SER A 51 -8.24 -5.16 11.15
N GLY A 52 -8.68 -5.88 12.18
CA GLY A 52 -9.96 -5.61 12.80
C GLY A 52 -10.18 -6.39 14.08
N THR A 53 -11.41 -6.34 14.57
CA THR A 53 -11.87 -7.11 15.72
C THR A 53 -13.06 -7.98 15.35
N PHE A 54 -13.25 -9.08 16.08
CA PHE A 54 -14.49 -9.87 16.04
C PHE A 54 -15.00 -10.05 17.46
N ARG A 55 -16.33 -10.14 17.61
CA ARG A 55 -17.01 -10.36 18.89
C ARG A 55 -18.40 -10.91 18.64
N ASN A 56 -18.94 -11.68 19.58
CA ASN A 56 -20.33 -12.11 19.49
C ASN A 56 -21.28 -10.97 19.89
N THR A 57 -22.57 -11.18 19.67
CA THR A 57 -23.65 -10.33 20.20
C THR A 57 -23.95 -10.73 21.64
N GLY A 58 -23.96 -9.79 22.59
CA GLY A 58 -24.29 -10.07 23.99
C GLY A 58 -23.49 -9.22 24.98
N THR A 59 -23.78 -9.39 26.27
CA THR A 59 -23.06 -8.74 27.38
C THR A 59 -22.76 -9.78 28.47
N PRO A 60 -21.52 -10.27 28.60
CA PRO A 60 -20.35 -9.93 27.78
C PRO A 60 -20.43 -10.52 26.35
N PRO A 61 -19.76 -9.90 25.35
CA PRO A 61 -19.85 -10.30 23.94
C PRO A 61 -18.94 -11.50 23.60
N VAL A 62 -19.09 -12.60 24.36
CA VAL A 62 -18.31 -13.83 24.22
C VAL A 62 -18.99 -14.84 23.29
N VAL A 63 -18.21 -15.74 22.69
CA VAL A 63 -18.73 -16.88 21.94
C VAL A 63 -18.86 -18.07 22.89
N HIS A 64 -20.07 -18.38 23.33
CA HIS A 64 -20.37 -19.52 24.20
C HIS A 64 -20.29 -20.86 23.43
N PRO A 65 -20.14 -22.00 24.14
CA PRO A 65 -20.22 -23.31 23.51
C PRO A 65 -21.49 -23.46 22.65
N GLY A 66 -21.31 -23.92 21.41
CA GLY A 66 -22.37 -24.05 20.40
C GLY A 66 -22.59 -22.82 19.53
N GLU A 67 -22.01 -21.66 19.88
CA GLU A 67 -22.13 -20.43 19.10
C GLU A 67 -21.00 -20.27 18.06
N SER A 68 -21.20 -19.36 17.11
CA SER A 68 -20.19 -19.02 16.11
C SER A 68 -20.19 -17.53 15.79
N ILE A 69 -19.06 -17.03 15.31
CA ILE A 69 -18.88 -15.67 14.82
C ILE A 69 -18.17 -15.70 13.48
N SER A 70 -18.43 -14.72 12.61
CA SER A 70 -17.74 -14.59 11.33
C SER A 70 -17.25 -13.17 11.08
N PHE A 71 -16.18 -13.05 10.32
CA PHE A 71 -15.68 -11.79 9.78
C PHE A 71 -15.08 -12.01 8.40
N SER A 72 -14.99 -10.93 7.62
CA SER A 72 -14.44 -10.97 6.26
C SER A 72 -13.28 -9.99 6.12
N PHE A 73 -12.38 -10.32 5.21
CA PHE A 73 -11.21 -9.52 4.85
C PHE A 73 -10.81 -9.84 3.41
N TYR A 74 -9.89 -9.04 2.86
CA TYR A 74 -9.26 -9.26 1.58
C TYR A 74 -7.81 -9.68 1.75
N ALA A 75 -7.38 -10.65 0.94
CA ALA A 75 -6.00 -11.08 0.91
C ALA A 75 -5.65 -11.71 -0.45
N GLY A 76 -4.36 -11.74 -0.78
CA GLY A 76 -3.86 -12.49 -1.93
C GLY A 76 -2.60 -13.30 -1.64
N PRO A 77 -1.93 -13.77 -2.70
CA PRO A 77 -0.85 -14.73 -2.58
C PRO A 77 0.28 -14.30 -1.65
N GLY A 78 0.74 -15.25 -0.82
CA GLY A 78 1.80 -15.03 0.15
C GLY A 78 1.37 -14.36 1.46
N GLN A 79 0.12 -13.86 1.56
CA GLN A 79 -0.38 -13.25 2.78
C GLN A 79 -0.94 -14.29 3.75
N TYR A 80 -0.92 -13.95 5.04
CA TYR A 80 -1.31 -14.82 6.13
C TYR A 80 -2.35 -14.13 7.01
N LEU A 81 -3.33 -14.91 7.46
CA LEU A 81 -4.26 -14.51 8.51
C LEU A 81 -3.66 -14.85 9.87
N SER A 82 -3.49 -13.82 10.70
CA SER A 82 -3.24 -13.99 12.13
C SER A 82 -4.46 -13.52 12.91
N PHE A 83 -4.83 -14.23 13.97
CA PHE A 83 -5.86 -13.79 14.91
C PHE A 83 -5.54 -14.25 16.34
N ALA A 84 -6.17 -13.63 17.34
CA ALA A 84 -6.15 -14.12 18.72
C ALA A 84 -7.47 -13.86 19.45
N SER A 85 -7.88 -14.81 20.29
CA SER A 85 -9.02 -14.71 21.21
C SER A 85 -8.72 -15.50 22.48
N MET A 86 -9.15 -15.01 23.64
CA MET A 86 -8.92 -15.63 24.94
C MET A 86 -9.63 -16.98 25.05
N TYR A 87 -8.97 -17.94 25.69
CA TYR A 87 -9.63 -19.06 26.35
C TYR A 87 -10.30 -18.49 27.62
N GLY A 88 -11.60 -18.24 27.56
CA GLY A 88 -12.30 -17.43 28.56
C GLY A 88 -12.27 -17.95 30.00
N TRP A 89 -12.15 -19.26 30.21
CA TRP A 89 -11.99 -19.88 31.53
C TRP A 89 -10.55 -20.35 31.81
N SER A 90 -9.58 -19.51 31.43
CA SER A 90 -8.17 -19.58 31.81
C SER A 90 -7.65 -18.24 32.36
N ASN A 91 -6.51 -18.27 33.06
CA ASN A 91 -5.93 -17.05 33.63
C ASN A 91 -5.39 -16.10 32.55
N ASP A 92 -4.70 -16.64 31.55
CA ASP A 92 -4.06 -15.89 30.47
C ASP A 92 -3.81 -16.74 29.19
N LEU A 93 -4.60 -17.79 28.95
CA LEU A 93 -4.46 -18.59 27.74
C LEU A 93 -5.27 -17.99 26.58
N PHE A 94 -4.78 -18.17 25.36
CA PHE A 94 -5.46 -17.69 24.15
C PHE A 94 -5.33 -18.66 22.97
N PHE A 95 -6.33 -18.65 22.11
CA PHE A 95 -6.33 -19.34 20.83
C PHE A 95 -5.72 -18.46 19.74
N ALA A 96 -4.78 -19.00 19.00
CA ALA A 96 -4.20 -18.35 17.81
C ALA A 96 -3.57 -19.39 16.87
N PRO A 97 -3.49 -19.13 15.56
CA PRO A 97 -2.68 -19.95 14.67
C PRO A 97 -1.19 -19.81 15.02
N ASN A 98 -0.38 -20.83 14.69
CA ASN A 98 1.08 -20.75 14.77
C ASN A 98 1.61 -19.56 13.96
N ASN A 99 2.66 -18.89 14.45
CA ASN A 99 3.38 -17.88 13.67
C ASN A 99 3.91 -18.48 12.35
N PRO A 100 3.79 -17.80 11.18
CA PRO A 100 3.32 -16.42 10.96
C PRO A 100 1.80 -16.28 10.74
N GLY A 101 1.02 -17.35 10.91
CA GLY A 101 -0.43 -17.38 10.74
C GLY A 101 -0.88 -18.46 9.77
N ILE A 102 -2.14 -18.36 9.31
CA ILE A 102 -2.73 -19.26 8.31
C ILE A 102 -2.41 -18.71 6.92
N LYS A 103 -1.69 -19.47 6.10
CA LYS A 103 -1.39 -19.10 4.70
C LYS A 103 -2.67 -19.12 3.87
N LEU A 104 -2.98 -18.04 3.17
CA LEU A 104 -4.31 -17.88 2.52
C LEU A 104 -4.38 -18.38 1.07
N TYR A 105 -3.22 -18.66 0.47
CA TYR A 105 -3.10 -19.23 -0.87
C TYR A 105 -2.00 -20.29 -0.87
N ASP A 106 -2.18 -21.35 -1.64
CA ASP A 106 -1.12 -22.33 -1.87
C ASP A 106 -0.03 -21.81 -2.82
N ASP A 107 1.00 -22.62 -3.06
CA ASP A 107 2.12 -22.26 -3.95
C ASP A 107 1.72 -22.20 -5.44
N ASN A 108 0.56 -22.75 -5.80
CA ASN A 108 -0.02 -22.66 -7.15
C ASN A 108 -0.94 -21.44 -7.31
N GLY A 109 -1.11 -20.62 -6.25
CA GLY A 109 -1.99 -19.45 -6.26
C GLY A 109 -3.47 -19.79 -6.07
N MET A 110 -3.81 -20.99 -5.61
CA MET A 110 -5.19 -21.36 -5.27
C MET A 110 -5.55 -20.85 -3.87
N PRO A 111 -6.72 -20.23 -3.68
CA PRO A 111 -7.15 -19.74 -2.37
C PRO A 111 -7.47 -20.91 -1.42
N LEU A 112 -7.07 -20.76 -0.15
CA LEU A 112 -7.38 -21.71 0.91
C LEU A 112 -8.87 -21.68 1.24
N THR A 113 -9.50 -22.85 1.32
CA THR A 113 -10.90 -23.01 1.73
C THR A 113 -11.07 -24.27 2.58
N GLY A 114 -12.14 -24.32 3.37
CA GLY A 114 -12.49 -25.46 4.21
C GLY A 114 -12.03 -25.32 5.66
N ASP A 115 -11.95 -26.46 6.35
CA ASP A 115 -11.60 -26.56 7.76
C ASP A 115 -10.09 -26.37 7.97
N VAL A 116 -9.72 -25.38 8.78
CA VAL A 116 -8.34 -25.06 9.16
C VAL A 116 -8.11 -25.16 10.67
N SER A 117 -9.03 -25.80 11.40
CA SER A 117 -9.01 -25.90 12.86
C SER A 117 -7.72 -26.52 13.40
N SER A 118 -7.10 -27.42 12.64
CA SER A 118 -5.82 -28.06 12.98
C SER A 118 -4.62 -27.09 13.00
N GLN A 119 -4.76 -25.90 12.42
CA GLN A 119 -3.73 -24.87 12.45
C GLN A 119 -3.83 -23.96 13.68
N ILE A 120 -4.91 -24.09 14.46
CA ILE A 120 -5.12 -23.32 15.68
C ILE A 120 -4.46 -24.05 16.84
N GLU A 121 -3.81 -23.28 17.70
CA GLU A 121 -3.12 -23.77 18.88
C GLU A 121 -3.59 -23.00 20.11
N LEU A 122 -3.36 -23.60 21.27
CA LEU A 122 -3.53 -22.94 22.55
C LEU A 122 -2.19 -22.41 23.03
N TRP A 123 -2.18 -21.14 23.42
CA TRP A 123 -0.99 -20.41 23.85
C TRP A 123 -1.17 -19.92 25.27
N ASP A 124 -0.07 -19.94 26.00
CA ASP A 124 0.10 -19.34 27.32
C ASP A 124 0.80 -17.99 27.14
N ASN A 125 0.18 -16.92 27.65
CA ASN A 125 0.70 -15.56 27.56
C ASN A 125 1.90 -15.33 28.49
N GLY A 126 2.03 -16.14 29.55
CA GLY A 126 3.13 -16.12 30.50
C GLY A 126 3.03 -15.02 31.56
N THR A 127 1.87 -14.42 31.78
CA THR A 127 1.67 -13.32 32.74
C THR A 127 1.00 -13.78 34.03
N ARG A 128 0.29 -14.92 34.00
CA ARG A 128 -0.42 -15.48 35.16
C ARG A 128 0.01 -16.91 35.47
N VAL A 129 -0.17 -17.30 36.72
CA VAL A 129 -0.01 -18.68 37.17
C VAL A 129 -1.26 -19.45 36.76
N ASN A 130 -1.11 -20.52 35.98
CA ASN A 130 -2.27 -21.26 35.48
C ASN A 130 -2.95 -22.06 36.58
N GLN A 131 -4.28 -22.02 36.53
CA GLN A 131 -5.16 -22.92 37.27
C GLN A 131 -5.74 -23.98 36.34
N ALA A 132 -6.29 -25.05 36.94
CA ALA A 132 -7.04 -26.05 36.17
C ALA A 132 -8.18 -25.36 35.41
N PRO A 133 -8.32 -25.60 34.09
CA PRO A 133 -9.31 -24.91 33.27
C PRO A 133 -10.73 -25.21 33.71
N GLY A 134 -11.60 -24.20 33.66
CA GLY A 134 -13.02 -24.35 33.98
C GLY A 134 -13.63 -23.11 34.61
N SER A 135 -14.96 -23.10 34.75
CA SER A 135 -15.72 -21.94 35.23
C SER A 135 -15.39 -21.49 36.66
N SER A 136 -14.65 -22.30 37.42
CA SER A 136 -14.16 -21.95 38.76
C SER A 136 -12.81 -21.21 38.76
N VAL A 137 -12.18 -21.00 37.59
CA VAL A 137 -10.94 -20.24 37.49
C VAL A 137 -11.17 -18.83 38.02
N THR A 138 -10.22 -18.36 38.83
CA THR A 138 -10.22 -16.97 39.30
C THR A 138 -9.53 -16.11 38.26
N HIS A 139 -10.23 -15.13 37.70
CA HIS A 139 -9.71 -14.27 36.64
C HIS A 139 -9.33 -12.88 37.15
N PRO A 140 -8.13 -12.35 36.82
CA PRO A 140 -7.07 -13.02 36.06
C PRO A 140 -6.19 -13.94 36.94
N GLY A 141 -6.44 -13.99 38.25
CA GLY A 141 -5.70 -14.86 39.18
C GLY A 141 -4.36 -14.26 39.61
N VAL A 142 -3.41 -15.13 39.94
CA VAL A 142 -2.12 -14.74 40.53
C VAL A 142 -1.14 -14.38 39.42
N ALA A 143 -0.50 -13.21 39.52
CA ALA A 143 0.55 -12.81 38.58
C ALA A 143 1.81 -13.67 38.74
N GLU A 144 2.47 -13.96 37.62
CA GLU A 144 3.82 -14.50 37.64
C GLU A 144 4.77 -13.53 38.34
N THR A 145 5.67 -14.06 39.17
CA THR A 145 6.70 -13.22 39.84
C THR A 145 7.65 -12.57 38.83
N THR A 146 7.87 -13.25 37.71
CA THR A 146 8.58 -12.73 36.54
C THR A 146 7.81 -13.20 35.32
N ALA A 147 7.34 -12.25 34.50
CA ALA A 147 6.62 -12.57 33.28
C ALA A 147 7.46 -13.52 32.41
N LYS A 148 6.83 -14.59 31.97
CA LYS A 148 7.40 -15.60 31.08
C LYS A 148 7.18 -15.19 29.63
N ASN A 149 7.82 -15.93 28.73
CA ASN A 149 7.62 -15.78 27.30
C ASN A 149 6.36 -16.52 26.86
N ILE A 150 5.71 -16.01 25.82
CA ILE A 150 4.59 -16.68 25.17
C ILE A 150 5.04 -18.05 24.69
N LYS A 151 4.27 -19.08 25.06
CA LYS A 151 4.60 -20.47 24.76
C LYS A 151 3.34 -21.23 24.35
N LYS A 152 3.49 -22.16 23.41
CA LYS A 152 2.42 -23.11 23.09
C LYS A 152 2.17 -24.01 24.30
N VAL A 153 0.91 -24.17 24.69
CA VAL A 153 0.50 -25.19 25.67
C VAL A 153 0.77 -26.55 25.04
N GLY A 154 1.78 -27.25 25.56
CA GLY A 154 2.42 -28.37 24.87
C GLY A 154 1.59 -29.66 24.94
N GLY A 155 1.09 -30.13 23.80
CA GLY A 155 0.38 -31.42 23.75
C GLY A 155 -0.86 -31.41 24.64
N THR A 156 -0.87 -32.26 25.67
CA THR A 156 -2.00 -32.36 26.62
C THR A 156 -1.81 -31.54 27.89
N THR A 157 -0.67 -30.88 28.19
CA THR A 157 -0.42 -30.33 29.54
C THR A 157 0.36 -29.01 29.53
N ASP A 158 0.00 -28.07 30.40
CA ASP A 158 0.73 -26.81 30.59
C ASP A 158 1.93 -26.94 31.56
N ASP A 159 2.64 -25.84 31.82
CA ASP A 159 3.79 -25.80 32.73
C ASP A 159 3.43 -26.02 34.20
N TYR A 160 2.12 -26.09 34.51
CA TYR A 160 1.56 -26.27 35.85
C TYR A 160 0.92 -27.65 36.05
N GLY A 161 0.97 -28.53 35.04
CA GLY A 161 0.44 -29.88 35.10
C GLY A 161 -1.05 -29.99 34.77
N HIS A 162 -1.70 -28.92 34.30
CA HIS A 162 -3.11 -28.91 33.93
C HIS A 162 -3.31 -29.43 32.52
N THR A 163 -4.33 -30.27 32.34
CA THR A 163 -4.55 -30.95 31.06
C THR A 163 -5.53 -30.20 30.15
N PHE A 164 -5.16 -30.08 28.87
CA PHE A 164 -5.95 -29.42 27.83
C PHE A 164 -6.13 -30.33 26.62
N LEU A 165 -7.34 -30.30 26.05
CA LEU A 165 -7.59 -30.80 24.71
C LEU A 165 -6.88 -29.91 23.67
N ALA A 166 -6.54 -30.51 22.52
CA ALA A 166 -6.05 -29.75 21.38
C ALA A 166 -7.04 -28.64 21.00
N ALA A 167 -6.55 -27.46 20.61
CA ALA A 167 -7.41 -26.32 20.27
C ALA A 167 -8.42 -26.66 19.17
N SER A 168 -8.08 -27.52 18.20
CA SER A 168 -8.99 -27.98 17.15
C SER A 168 -10.16 -28.84 17.65
N LYS A 169 -10.18 -29.24 18.92
CA LYS A 169 -11.32 -29.91 19.59
C LYS A 169 -12.21 -28.94 20.36
N LEU A 170 -11.80 -27.67 20.48
CA LEU A 170 -12.51 -26.63 21.21
C LEU A 170 -12.99 -25.52 20.26
N MET A 171 -12.14 -25.13 19.31
CA MET A 171 -12.40 -24.10 18.31
C MET A 171 -12.37 -24.72 16.91
N SER A 172 -13.48 -24.59 16.19
CA SER A 172 -13.54 -24.87 14.76
C SER A 172 -13.35 -23.59 13.97
N VAL A 173 -12.49 -23.60 12.96
CA VAL A 173 -12.23 -22.45 12.08
C VAL A 173 -12.42 -22.89 10.64
N MET A 174 -13.39 -22.28 9.96
CA MET A 174 -13.71 -22.52 8.57
C MET A 174 -13.34 -21.28 7.74
N ILE A 175 -12.70 -21.49 6.59
CA ILE A 175 -12.41 -20.44 5.62
C ILE A 175 -13.23 -20.65 4.35
N ALA A 176 -13.94 -19.61 3.93
CA ALA A 176 -14.59 -19.53 2.62
C ALA A 176 -13.92 -18.47 1.75
N TYR A 177 -13.78 -18.76 0.46
CA TYR A 177 -13.33 -17.79 -0.53
C TYR A 177 -14.53 -17.33 -1.36
N ASN A 178 -14.86 -16.04 -1.27
CA ASN A 178 -16.04 -15.44 -1.88
C ASN A 178 -15.74 -14.85 -3.27
N GLY A 179 -14.54 -15.07 -3.81
CA GLY A 179 -14.06 -14.46 -5.03
C GLY A 179 -13.43 -13.08 -4.80
N ASN A 180 -12.68 -12.62 -5.79
CA ASN A 180 -12.06 -11.28 -5.81
C ASN A 180 -11.26 -10.95 -4.53
N SER A 181 -10.43 -11.90 -4.07
CA SER A 181 -9.61 -11.79 -2.87
C SER A 181 -10.39 -11.74 -1.54
N ASN A 182 -11.72 -11.83 -1.56
CA ASN A 182 -12.52 -11.77 -0.36
C ASN A 182 -12.61 -13.14 0.31
N PHE A 183 -12.27 -13.19 1.59
CA PHE A 183 -12.42 -14.37 2.43
C PHE A 183 -13.40 -14.09 3.55
N THR A 184 -14.09 -15.14 3.99
CA THR A 184 -14.83 -15.16 5.26
C THR A 184 -14.26 -16.24 6.15
N VAL A 185 -13.98 -15.87 7.39
CA VAL A 185 -13.64 -16.82 8.45
C VAL A 185 -14.85 -16.98 9.35
N THR A 186 -15.20 -18.23 9.65
CA THR A 186 -16.17 -18.58 10.67
C THR A 186 -15.46 -19.31 11.80
N ILE A 187 -15.54 -18.76 13.01
CA ILE A 187 -15.03 -19.37 14.24
C ILE A 187 -16.22 -19.89 15.03
N ALA A 188 -16.27 -21.20 15.28
CA ALA A 188 -17.30 -21.83 16.09
C ALA A 188 -16.70 -22.42 17.37
N ASN A 189 -17.39 -22.21 18.49
CA ASN A 189 -17.04 -22.79 19.77
C ASN A 189 -17.66 -24.18 19.89
N ILE A 190 -16.84 -25.21 19.75
CA ILE A 190 -17.22 -26.62 19.83
C ILE A 190 -16.78 -27.26 21.15
N SER A 191 -16.43 -26.46 22.16
CA SER A 191 -15.94 -26.95 23.45
C SER A 191 -17.03 -27.55 24.37
N GLY A 192 -18.31 -27.41 24.00
CA GLY A 192 -19.45 -27.83 24.82
C GLY A 192 -19.43 -29.32 25.15
N GLY A 193 -19.64 -29.66 26.42
CA GLY A 193 -19.63 -31.03 26.92
C GLY A 193 -18.25 -31.69 26.98
N THR A 194 -17.17 -30.95 26.68
CA THR A 194 -15.80 -31.43 26.85
C THR A 194 -15.27 -31.10 28.25
N ALA A 195 -14.16 -31.73 28.64
CA ALA A 195 -13.47 -31.41 29.90
C ALA A 195 -12.84 -30.00 29.91
N ASN A 196 -12.73 -29.35 28.73
CA ASN A 196 -12.19 -28.01 28.55
C ASN A 196 -13.25 -27.09 27.92
N GLU A 197 -14.51 -27.25 28.29
CA GLU A 197 -15.57 -26.30 27.94
C GLU A 197 -15.15 -24.88 28.37
N THR A 198 -15.29 -23.91 27.49
CA THR A 198 -14.93 -22.51 27.76
C THR A 198 -15.63 -21.57 26.78
N PRO A 199 -16.03 -20.35 27.17
CA PRO A 199 -16.35 -19.29 26.22
C PRO A 199 -15.07 -18.76 25.54
N PHE A 200 -15.22 -18.13 24.38
CA PHE A 200 -14.15 -17.36 23.72
C PHE A 200 -14.41 -15.86 23.85
N SER A 201 -13.38 -15.07 24.14
CA SER A 201 -13.55 -13.62 24.20
C SER A 201 -13.71 -12.99 22.81
N PRO A 202 -14.06 -11.70 22.73
CA PRO A 202 -13.69 -10.89 21.57
C PRO A 202 -12.21 -11.07 21.20
N GLY A 203 -11.91 -10.96 19.92
CA GLY A 203 -10.57 -11.12 19.39
C GLY A 203 -10.20 -10.08 18.35
N VAL A 204 -8.95 -10.14 17.93
CA VAL A 204 -8.39 -9.31 16.86
C VAL A 204 -7.92 -10.19 15.71
N TRP A 205 -7.81 -9.61 14.52
CA TRP A 205 -7.22 -10.25 13.35
C TRP A 205 -6.40 -9.25 12.54
N ALA A 206 -5.45 -9.76 11.75
CA ALA A 206 -4.60 -8.96 10.87
C ALA A 206 -4.13 -9.75 9.64
N ILE A 207 -3.97 -9.02 8.53
CA ILE A 207 -3.40 -9.49 7.27
C ILE A 207 -2.14 -8.66 6.97
N SER A 208 -0.99 -9.32 6.89
CA SER A 208 0.28 -8.64 6.64
C SER A 208 0.57 -8.49 5.15
N TYR A 209 1.15 -7.35 4.75
CA TYR A 209 1.64 -7.18 3.39
C TYR A 209 2.79 -8.14 3.09
N VAL A 210 2.95 -8.45 1.81
CA VAL A 210 4.13 -9.11 1.27
C VAL A 210 4.85 -8.15 0.32
N ALA A 211 6.15 -7.97 0.52
CA ALA A 211 7.01 -7.24 -0.41
C ALA A 211 8.36 -7.96 -0.56
N GLY A 212 8.86 -8.05 -1.79
CA GLY A 212 10.10 -8.77 -2.07
C GLY A 212 10.06 -10.25 -1.65
N GLY A 213 8.87 -10.87 -1.66
CA GLY A 213 8.67 -12.26 -1.23
C GLY A 213 8.57 -12.49 0.29
N ASN A 214 8.66 -11.43 1.11
CA ASN A 214 8.63 -11.54 2.57
C ASN A 214 7.44 -10.79 3.17
N LEU A 215 6.91 -11.30 4.28
CA LEU A 215 5.94 -10.58 5.09
C LEU A 215 6.59 -9.35 5.72
N LEU A 216 5.93 -8.19 5.60
CA LEU A 216 6.42 -6.95 6.21
C LEU A 216 6.28 -6.97 7.74
N MET A 217 5.29 -7.70 8.26
CA MET A 217 5.08 -7.96 9.68
C MET A 217 4.65 -9.42 9.87
N PRO A 218 5.57 -10.38 9.98
CA PRO A 218 5.22 -11.81 10.03
C PRO A 218 4.40 -12.21 11.26
N ASN A 219 4.57 -11.49 12.38
CA ASN A 219 4.00 -11.84 13.68
C ASN A 219 3.25 -10.65 14.29
N PRO A 220 2.12 -10.21 13.71
CA PRO A 220 1.49 -8.93 14.08
C PRO A 220 0.84 -8.93 15.48
N ILE A 221 0.50 -10.11 16.00
CA ILE A 221 -0.24 -10.26 17.25
C ILE A 221 0.68 -10.72 18.40
N TYR A 222 1.52 -11.71 18.14
CA TYR A 222 2.40 -12.31 19.14
C TYR A 222 3.60 -12.97 18.46
N THR A 223 4.72 -13.13 19.17
CA THR A 223 5.86 -13.93 18.72
C THR A 223 6.16 -15.02 19.74
N GLN A 224 6.12 -16.28 19.31
CA GLN A 224 6.49 -17.40 20.16
C GLN A 224 7.90 -17.22 20.76
N GLY A 225 8.02 -17.51 22.05
CA GLY A 225 9.29 -17.40 22.77
C GLY A 225 9.70 -15.97 23.11
N GLN A 226 8.83 -14.99 22.91
CA GLN A 226 9.02 -13.60 23.38
C GLN A 226 7.96 -13.23 24.42
N PRO A 227 8.23 -12.24 25.30
CA PRO A 227 7.22 -11.69 26.19
C PRO A 227 6.02 -11.14 25.42
N SER A 228 4.85 -11.16 26.05
CA SER A 228 3.66 -10.51 25.51
C SER A 228 3.88 -9.01 25.32
N ALA A 229 3.31 -8.46 24.24
CA ALA A 229 3.51 -7.07 23.83
C ALA A 229 2.24 -6.49 23.21
N ASN A 230 2.26 -5.17 22.98
CA ASN A 230 1.27 -4.45 22.18
C ASN A 230 -0.20 -4.63 22.62
N GLY A 231 -0.46 -5.03 23.86
CA GLY A 231 -1.82 -5.22 24.40
C GLY A 231 -2.38 -6.63 24.26
N LEU A 232 -1.58 -7.65 23.89
CA LEU A 232 -2.06 -9.04 23.86
C LEU A 232 -2.46 -9.54 25.26
N THR A 233 -1.74 -9.16 26.32
CA THR A 233 -2.10 -9.49 27.71
C THR A 233 -3.52 -9.05 28.05
N ASP A 234 -4.00 -7.91 27.53
CA ASP A 234 -5.36 -7.43 27.80
C ASP A 234 -6.43 -8.37 27.22
N ILE A 235 -6.13 -9.02 26.09
CA ILE A 235 -6.98 -10.06 25.52
C ILE A 235 -6.84 -11.34 26.34
N ALA A 236 -5.62 -11.80 26.57
CA ALA A 236 -5.37 -13.06 27.24
C ALA A 236 -5.96 -13.12 28.66
N GLU A 237 -5.96 -12.01 29.39
CA GLU A 237 -6.42 -11.98 30.79
C GLU A 237 -7.89 -11.59 30.97
N ALA A 238 -8.45 -10.81 30.04
CA ALA A 238 -9.76 -10.18 30.22
C ALA A 238 -10.61 -10.10 28.94
N GLY A 239 -10.12 -10.58 27.80
CA GLY A 239 -10.80 -10.46 26.52
C GLY A 239 -10.90 -9.02 25.98
N ASN A 240 -10.09 -8.10 26.50
CA ASN A 240 -10.11 -6.69 26.10
C ASN A 240 -9.22 -6.44 24.88
N VAL A 241 -9.84 -6.22 23.73
CA VAL A 241 -9.15 -6.04 22.44
C VAL A 241 -8.57 -4.64 22.22
N THR A 242 -8.91 -3.65 23.06
CA THR A 242 -8.75 -2.22 22.73
C THR A 242 -7.32 -1.82 22.37
N ASN A 243 -6.33 -2.21 23.20
CA ASN A 243 -4.94 -1.82 23.00
C ASN A 243 -4.34 -2.49 21.77
N LEU A 244 -4.54 -3.81 21.63
CA LEU A 244 -4.02 -4.54 20.48
C LEU A 244 -4.70 -4.14 19.17
N SER A 245 -6.02 -3.88 19.16
CA SER A 245 -6.70 -3.37 17.97
C SER A 245 -6.19 -1.99 17.57
N THR A 246 -5.85 -1.13 18.54
CA THR A 246 -5.27 0.19 18.27
C THR A 246 -3.89 0.06 17.65
N TYR A 247 -3.04 -0.82 18.20
CA TYR A 247 -1.72 -1.12 17.65
C TYR A 247 -1.82 -1.64 16.20
N LEU A 248 -2.67 -2.63 15.94
CA LEU A 248 -2.85 -3.19 14.60
C LEU A 248 -3.39 -2.14 13.62
N SER A 249 -4.38 -1.35 14.03
CA SER A 249 -4.94 -0.27 13.20
C SER A 249 -3.87 0.76 12.82
N SER A 250 -2.98 1.14 13.75
CA SER A 250 -1.89 2.09 13.48
C SER A 250 -0.86 1.59 12.46
N ASN A 251 -0.77 0.26 12.31
CA ASN A 251 0.09 -0.44 11.36
C ASN A 251 -0.65 -0.85 10.07
N THR A 252 -1.95 -0.54 9.95
CA THR A 252 -2.78 -0.88 8.80
C THR A 252 -2.94 0.32 7.86
N GLY A 253 -2.86 0.08 6.55
CA GLY A 253 -3.12 1.11 5.55
C GLY A 253 -2.42 0.86 4.23
N ALA A 254 -2.11 1.93 3.50
CA ALA A 254 -1.55 1.82 2.16
C ALA A 254 -0.08 1.38 2.19
N PHE A 255 0.25 0.42 1.33
CA PHE A 255 1.60 0.14 0.84
C PHE A 255 1.49 0.07 -0.68
N THR A 256 2.23 0.89 -1.42
CA THR A 256 2.24 0.83 -2.88
C THR A 256 3.58 1.32 -3.41
N GLY A 257 4.14 0.56 -4.36
CA GLY A 257 5.26 1.02 -5.18
C GLY A 257 4.73 1.77 -6.40
N LEU A 258 5.56 2.65 -6.95
CA LEU A 258 5.33 3.25 -8.26
C LEU A 258 6.15 2.43 -9.28
N SER A 259 5.53 1.95 -10.35
CA SER A 259 6.27 1.29 -11.44
C SER A 259 7.33 2.22 -12.06
N PRO A 260 8.15 1.76 -13.03
CA PRO A 260 8.84 2.70 -13.90
C PRO A 260 7.91 3.83 -14.34
N VAL A 261 8.40 5.06 -14.19
CA VAL A 261 7.65 6.28 -14.41
C VAL A 261 7.84 6.69 -15.86
N LEU A 262 6.75 6.75 -16.62
CA LEU A 262 6.74 7.29 -17.97
C LEU A 262 6.63 8.81 -17.89
N VAL A 263 7.60 9.53 -18.47
CA VAL A 263 7.59 10.98 -18.59
C VAL A 263 7.59 11.36 -20.06
N VAL A 264 6.72 12.28 -20.46
CA VAL A 264 6.57 12.74 -21.84
C VAL A 264 6.63 14.26 -21.88
N VAL A 265 7.45 14.81 -22.78
CA VAL A 265 7.38 16.22 -23.18
C VAL A 265 6.65 16.28 -24.51
N TYR A 266 5.60 17.08 -24.60
CA TYR A 266 4.75 17.16 -25.78
C TYR A 266 4.09 18.54 -25.93
N LYS A 267 3.52 18.81 -27.11
CA LYS A 267 2.81 20.05 -27.45
C LYS A 267 1.48 19.68 -28.12
N ASP A 268 0.44 19.52 -27.31
CA ASP A 268 -0.95 19.29 -27.71
C ASP A 268 -1.87 19.77 -26.57
N ASP A 269 -3.16 19.94 -26.83
CA ASP A 269 -4.18 20.27 -25.81
C ASP A 269 -4.69 19.04 -25.06
N LYS A 270 -4.44 17.85 -25.60
CA LYS A 270 -4.91 16.59 -25.02
C LYS A 270 -3.78 15.83 -24.35
N ASN A 271 -4.08 15.26 -23.19
CA ASN A 271 -3.17 14.34 -22.50
C ASN A 271 -2.76 13.19 -23.46
N PRO A 272 -1.45 12.88 -23.56
CA PRO A 272 -0.95 11.96 -24.58
C PRO A 272 -1.27 10.48 -24.28
N PHE A 273 -1.62 10.17 -23.02
CA PHE A 273 -1.88 8.82 -22.54
C PHE A 273 -3.35 8.41 -22.73
N PHE A 274 -4.29 9.24 -22.27
CA PHE A 274 -5.73 8.91 -22.25
C PHE A 274 -6.63 10.15 -22.32
N GLN A 275 -7.94 9.92 -22.37
CA GLN A 275 -8.96 10.94 -22.11
C GLN A 275 -9.97 10.38 -21.09
N ILE A 276 -10.36 11.21 -20.13
CA ILE A 276 -11.37 10.83 -19.13
C ILE A 276 -12.69 10.55 -19.83
N GLY A 277 -13.34 9.44 -19.46
CA GLY A 277 -14.60 9.01 -20.06
C GLY A 277 -14.44 8.21 -21.36
N GLU A 278 -13.23 8.11 -21.91
CA GLU A 278 -12.91 7.19 -23.01
C GLU A 278 -12.35 5.87 -22.46
N ARG A 279 -12.39 4.81 -23.28
CA ARG A 279 -11.75 3.53 -22.96
C ARG A 279 -10.24 3.60 -23.22
N ASP A 280 -9.46 2.73 -22.57
CA ASP A 280 -8.06 2.49 -22.95
C ASP A 280 -7.94 2.21 -24.46
N LYS A 281 -6.95 2.84 -25.10
CA LYS A 281 -6.78 2.83 -26.56
C LYS A 281 -6.12 1.56 -27.11
N GLY A 282 -5.70 0.65 -26.23
CA GLY A 282 -4.90 -0.52 -26.58
C GLY A 282 -3.45 -0.19 -26.96
N GLU A 283 -3.00 1.04 -26.71
CA GLU A 283 -1.66 1.52 -27.08
C GLU A 283 -0.61 1.24 -25.98
N GLY A 284 -1.02 0.62 -24.87
CA GLY A 284 -0.13 0.15 -23.81
C GLY A 284 -0.30 0.82 -22.44
N LEU A 285 -1.28 1.71 -22.24
CA LEU A 285 -1.54 2.28 -20.91
C LEU A 285 -2.03 1.22 -19.92
N ALA A 286 -2.90 0.30 -20.35
CA ALA A 286 -3.24 -0.90 -19.59
C ALA A 286 -2.01 -1.71 -19.13
N ASN A 287 -0.91 -1.75 -19.89
CA ASN A 287 0.31 -2.45 -19.46
C ASN A 287 0.99 -1.74 -18.29
N ILE A 288 0.97 -0.41 -18.26
CA ILE A 288 1.42 0.37 -17.09
C ILE A 288 0.49 0.09 -15.92
N ALA A 289 -0.82 0.27 -16.10
CA ALA A 289 -1.81 0.14 -15.05
C ALA A 289 -1.82 -1.26 -14.40
N GLN A 290 -1.61 -2.33 -15.18
CA GLN A 290 -1.73 -3.70 -14.69
C GLN A 290 -0.40 -4.35 -14.28
N LYS A 291 0.70 -3.96 -14.95
CA LYS A 291 1.99 -4.66 -14.88
C LYS A 291 3.15 -3.72 -14.57
N GLY A 292 2.93 -2.41 -14.59
CA GLY A 292 3.98 -1.43 -14.46
C GLY A 292 4.95 -1.39 -15.65
N ASP A 293 4.52 -1.87 -16.83
CA ASP A 293 5.36 -1.90 -18.03
C ASP A 293 5.00 -0.78 -19.00
N ALA A 294 5.90 0.21 -19.11
CA ALA A 294 5.74 1.37 -20.00
C ALA A 294 6.27 1.15 -21.42
N THR A 295 6.79 -0.03 -21.76
CA THR A 295 7.49 -0.28 -23.05
C THR A 295 6.58 -0.01 -24.25
N ALA A 296 5.37 -0.59 -24.25
CA ALA A 296 4.44 -0.47 -25.35
C ALA A 296 3.96 0.98 -25.56
N LEU A 297 3.55 1.64 -24.47
CA LEU A 297 3.08 3.02 -24.54
C LEU A 297 4.20 3.98 -24.93
N SER A 298 5.42 3.78 -24.41
CA SER A 298 6.59 4.57 -24.80
C SER A 298 6.87 4.47 -26.30
N ALA A 299 6.79 3.28 -26.89
CA ALA A 299 6.99 3.08 -28.32
C ALA A 299 5.89 3.76 -29.16
N ALA A 300 4.63 3.62 -28.75
CA ALA A 300 3.50 4.27 -29.43
C ALA A 300 3.66 5.81 -29.44
N LEU A 301 3.99 6.40 -28.28
CA LEU A 301 4.12 7.84 -28.10
C LEU A 301 5.24 8.46 -28.94
N LYS A 302 6.38 7.77 -29.11
CA LYS A 302 7.50 8.25 -29.94
C LYS A 302 7.12 8.48 -31.41
N SER A 303 6.02 7.87 -31.86
CA SER A 303 5.50 8.02 -33.23
C SER A 303 4.38 9.05 -33.35
N LYS A 304 3.88 9.59 -32.24
CA LYS A 304 2.75 10.54 -32.26
C LYS A 304 3.22 11.94 -32.58
N SER A 305 2.44 12.62 -33.43
CA SER A 305 2.60 14.06 -33.65
C SER A 305 2.47 14.83 -32.34
N GLY A 306 3.27 15.88 -32.19
CA GLY A 306 3.29 16.71 -30.98
C GLY A 306 4.09 16.12 -29.82
N VAL A 307 4.54 14.86 -29.85
CA VAL A 307 5.44 14.31 -28.82
C VAL A 307 6.89 14.66 -29.16
N LYS A 308 7.58 15.32 -28.22
CA LYS A 308 8.98 15.76 -28.36
C LYS A 308 9.97 14.75 -27.79
N SER A 309 9.69 14.25 -26.58
CA SER A 309 10.56 13.26 -25.94
C SER A 309 9.78 12.37 -24.98
N VAL A 310 10.26 11.14 -24.81
CA VAL A 310 9.64 10.10 -23.99
C VAL A 310 10.73 9.40 -23.19
N TYR A 311 10.57 9.37 -21.87
CA TYR A 311 11.51 8.74 -20.93
C TYR A 311 10.79 7.70 -20.09
N VAL A 312 11.44 6.55 -19.87
CA VAL A 312 11.00 5.54 -18.90
C VAL A 312 12.02 5.53 -17.78
N LEU A 313 11.62 5.97 -16.60
CA LEU A 313 12.51 6.17 -15.46
C LEU A 313 12.28 5.07 -14.43
N GLU A 314 13.32 4.30 -14.15
CA GLU A 314 13.25 3.16 -13.22
C GLU A 314 14.26 3.30 -12.08
N ALA A 315 13.90 2.80 -10.90
CA ALA A 315 14.87 2.68 -9.81
C ALA A 315 15.94 1.63 -10.16
N ALA A 316 17.22 1.95 -9.98
CA ALA A 316 18.32 1.10 -10.43
C ALA A 316 18.27 -0.34 -9.88
N SER A 317 17.88 -0.51 -8.60
CA SER A 317 17.86 -1.81 -7.91
C SER A 317 16.51 -2.52 -8.00
N THR A 318 15.42 -1.79 -7.79
CA THR A 318 14.08 -2.35 -7.59
C THR A 318 13.20 -2.24 -8.83
N LYS A 319 13.62 -1.48 -9.85
CA LYS A 319 12.85 -1.04 -11.02
C LYS A 319 11.65 -0.14 -10.68
N ALA A 320 10.95 -0.40 -9.58
CA ALA A 320 9.89 0.41 -9.00
C ALA A 320 10.39 1.38 -7.91
N LEU A 321 9.76 2.55 -7.76
CA LEU A 321 9.97 3.44 -6.62
C LEU A 321 9.20 2.91 -5.41
N LEU A 322 9.90 2.26 -4.49
CA LEU A 322 9.31 1.76 -3.24
C LEU A 322 8.88 2.91 -2.32
N PRO A 323 7.84 2.74 -1.50
CA PRO A 323 7.43 3.75 -0.53
C PRO A 323 8.42 3.82 0.64
N ARG A 324 8.27 4.86 1.48
CA ARG A 324 8.98 4.91 2.76
C ARG A 324 8.45 3.81 3.67
N ILE A 325 9.34 3.08 4.33
CA ILE A 325 8.98 1.99 5.22
C ILE A 325 10.06 1.81 6.30
N ASN A 326 9.67 1.64 7.56
CA ASN A 326 10.58 1.39 8.68
C ASN A 326 11.77 2.38 8.76
N GLY A 327 11.52 3.66 8.49
CA GLY A 327 12.54 4.71 8.49
C GLY A 327 13.41 4.78 7.22
N ALA A 328 13.27 3.84 6.29
CA ALA A 328 13.90 3.93 4.97
C ALA A 328 13.21 5.00 4.11
N ALA A 329 14.01 5.76 3.37
CA ALA A 329 13.51 6.71 2.39
C ALA A 329 12.85 5.98 1.20
N GLY A 330 11.84 6.62 0.61
CA GLY A 330 11.21 6.12 -0.60
C GLY A 330 12.11 6.27 -1.83
N GLY A 331 11.79 5.51 -2.88
CA GLY A 331 12.49 5.56 -4.15
C GLY A 331 12.29 6.90 -4.88
N LYS A 332 13.31 7.31 -5.62
CA LYS A 332 13.29 8.51 -6.45
C LYS A 332 14.02 8.31 -7.77
N VAL A 333 13.59 9.02 -8.79
CA VAL A 333 14.23 9.11 -10.12
C VAL A 333 14.22 10.55 -10.60
N SER A 334 15.22 10.91 -11.40
CA SER A 334 15.33 12.25 -11.97
C SER A 334 15.71 12.18 -13.45
N GLN A 335 15.27 13.16 -14.22
CA GLN A 335 15.59 13.30 -15.64
C GLN A 335 15.75 14.77 -16.02
N VAL A 336 16.76 15.08 -16.82
CA VAL A 336 16.90 16.40 -17.43
C VAL A 336 16.01 16.47 -18.66
N LEU A 337 15.17 17.50 -18.74
CA LEU A 337 14.24 17.79 -19.82
C LEU A 337 14.73 19.00 -20.60
N SER A 338 14.57 18.98 -21.94
CA SER A 338 14.77 20.13 -22.82
C SER A 338 13.41 20.66 -23.26
N LEU A 339 13.05 21.85 -22.78
CA LEU A 339 11.71 22.42 -22.86
C LEU A 339 11.73 23.70 -23.69
N GLU A 340 10.68 23.91 -24.48
CA GLU A 340 10.38 25.15 -25.20
C GLU A 340 9.06 25.76 -24.73
N ASP A 341 8.82 27.02 -25.08
CA ASP A 341 7.55 27.68 -24.79
C ASP A 341 6.37 26.90 -25.40
N GLY A 342 5.37 26.64 -24.57
CA GLY A 342 4.19 25.85 -24.91
C GLY A 342 4.38 24.33 -24.85
N ASP A 343 5.57 23.82 -24.49
CA ASP A 343 5.71 22.40 -24.13
C ASP A 343 4.95 22.10 -22.82
N LYS A 344 4.42 20.89 -22.72
CA LYS A 344 3.77 20.31 -21.55
C LYS A 344 4.48 19.03 -21.14
N ILE A 345 4.42 18.71 -19.86
CA ILE A 345 4.98 17.50 -19.29
C ILE A 345 3.83 16.63 -18.76
N ALA A 346 3.78 15.39 -19.23
CA ALA A 346 2.85 14.38 -18.77
C ALA A 346 3.60 13.23 -18.10
N ILE A 347 3.02 12.68 -17.03
CA ILE A 347 3.59 11.56 -16.27
C ILE A 347 2.56 10.45 -16.14
N ALA A 348 2.98 9.19 -16.22
CA ALA A 348 2.17 8.03 -15.88
C ALA A 348 2.99 6.98 -15.12
N THR A 349 2.41 6.40 -14.06
CA THR A 349 3.01 5.29 -13.32
C THR A 349 1.94 4.45 -12.62
N MET A 350 2.15 3.16 -12.49
CA MET A 350 1.22 2.26 -11.81
C MET A 350 1.07 2.59 -10.32
N TYR A 351 -0.14 2.41 -9.78
CA TYR A 351 -0.34 2.13 -8.36
C TYR A 351 -0.12 0.63 -8.13
N GLY A 352 1.09 0.24 -7.69
CA GLY A 352 1.55 -1.16 -7.73
C GLY A 352 0.68 -2.16 -6.98
N SER A 353 -0.03 -1.72 -5.93
CA SER A 353 -0.92 -2.57 -5.13
C SER A 353 -2.35 -2.69 -5.67
N SER A 354 -2.61 -2.24 -6.89
CA SER A 354 -3.91 -2.36 -7.56
C SER A 354 -3.86 -3.37 -8.72
N SER A 355 -5.05 -3.69 -9.23
CA SER A 355 -5.25 -4.49 -10.44
C SER A 355 -4.92 -3.69 -11.71
N ASP A 356 -5.37 -2.44 -11.79
CA ASP A 356 -5.28 -1.56 -12.97
C ASP A 356 -5.41 -0.07 -12.64
N TRP A 357 -5.00 0.36 -11.46
CA TRP A 357 -4.96 1.79 -11.13
C TRP A 357 -3.59 2.38 -11.47
N PHE A 358 -3.59 3.63 -11.91
CA PHE A 358 -2.37 4.34 -12.26
C PHE A 358 -2.46 5.82 -11.88
N PHE A 359 -1.33 6.37 -11.47
CA PHE A 359 -1.16 7.80 -11.35
C PHE A 359 -0.87 8.40 -12.72
N ALA A 360 -1.49 9.53 -13.02
CA ALA A 360 -1.13 10.32 -14.19
C ALA A 360 -1.35 11.82 -13.99
N THR A 361 -0.75 12.63 -14.87
CA THR A 361 -1.10 14.06 -14.94
C THR A 361 -2.56 14.25 -15.32
N LYS A 362 -3.25 15.17 -14.64
CA LYS A 362 -4.62 15.57 -14.95
C LYS A 362 -4.71 16.20 -16.35
N PRO A 363 -5.86 16.14 -17.03
CA PRO A 363 -6.10 16.94 -18.23
C PRO A 363 -5.85 18.42 -17.93
N GLY A 364 -4.85 19.02 -18.58
CA GLY A 364 -4.35 20.37 -18.26
C GLY A 364 -2.84 20.41 -17.96
N ASP A 365 -2.24 19.27 -17.62
CA ASP A 365 -0.80 18.94 -17.55
C ASP A 365 0.11 19.92 -16.80
N ILE A 366 1.42 19.60 -16.76
CA ILE A 366 2.43 20.44 -16.14
C ILE A 366 3.05 21.33 -17.23
N ASP A 367 2.87 22.64 -17.12
CA ASP A 367 3.43 23.60 -18.07
C ASP A 367 4.97 23.62 -18.01
N ALA A 368 5.63 23.77 -19.16
CA ALA A 368 7.10 23.85 -19.23
C ALA A 368 7.71 24.97 -18.38
N SER A 369 6.97 26.06 -18.12
CA SER A 369 7.40 27.18 -17.27
C SER A 369 7.31 26.87 -15.77
N ALA A 370 6.56 25.83 -15.36
CA ALA A 370 6.37 25.47 -13.95
C ALA A 370 7.70 25.15 -13.24
N THR A 371 7.80 25.53 -11.96
CA THR A 371 8.97 25.28 -11.10
C THR A 371 8.53 24.93 -9.69
N GLY A 372 9.38 24.24 -8.94
CA GLY A 372 9.07 23.77 -7.60
C GLY A 372 8.18 22.53 -7.61
N ASP A 373 7.37 22.39 -6.56
CA ASP A 373 6.48 21.25 -6.36
C ASP A 373 5.25 21.36 -7.28
N VAL A 374 5.07 20.37 -8.16
CA VAL A 374 3.97 20.30 -9.12
C VAL A 374 3.08 19.08 -8.88
N SER A 375 3.18 18.45 -7.70
CA SER A 375 2.48 17.20 -7.36
C SER A 375 0.95 17.30 -7.43
N SER A 376 0.40 18.51 -7.28
CA SER A 376 -1.05 18.78 -7.40
C SER A 376 -1.63 18.48 -8.79
N HIS A 377 -0.77 18.38 -9.81
CA HIS A 377 -1.15 18.01 -11.19
C HIS A 377 -1.33 16.50 -11.35
N ILE A 378 -0.94 15.68 -10.37
CA ILE A 378 -1.09 14.23 -10.43
C ILE A 378 -2.39 13.80 -9.77
N ASP A 379 -3.13 12.93 -10.45
CA ASP A 379 -4.29 12.23 -9.92
C ASP A 379 -4.14 10.71 -10.06
N LEU A 380 -5.03 9.98 -9.39
CA LEU A 380 -5.12 8.52 -9.46
C LEU A 380 -6.35 8.13 -10.29
N PHE A 381 -6.14 7.26 -11.27
CA PHE A 381 -7.16 6.82 -12.22
C PHE A 381 -7.31 5.30 -12.17
N ASP A 382 -8.52 4.83 -12.48
CA ASP A 382 -8.83 3.45 -12.81
C ASP A 382 -8.85 3.32 -14.34
N ASP A 383 -8.02 2.43 -14.89
CA ASP A 383 -7.92 2.18 -16.33
C ASP A 383 -9.17 1.47 -16.89
N GLY A 384 -9.91 0.76 -16.05
CA GLY A 384 -11.17 0.12 -16.42
C GLY A 384 -11.01 -1.18 -17.21
N THR A 385 -9.80 -1.72 -17.31
CA THR A 385 -9.46 -2.92 -18.10
C THR A 385 -9.49 -4.22 -17.29
N THR A 386 -9.55 -4.11 -15.96
CA THR A 386 -9.75 -5.23 -15.04
C THR A 386 -10.89 -4.95 -14.06
N ILE A 387 -11.26 -5.96 -13.28
CA ILE A 387 -12.18 -5.79 -12.16
C ILE A 387 -11.43 -5.19 -10.97
N ASP A 388 -11.99 -4.16 -10.34
CA ASP A 388 -11.35 -3.57 -9.16
C ASP A 388 -11.23 -4.57 -8.03
N GLN A 389 -10.19 -4.38 -7.22
CA GLN A 389 -9.90 -5.18 -6.05
C GLN A 389 -9.51 -4.32 -4.87
N PHE A 390 -9.56 -4.92 -3.68
CA PHE A 390 -8.98 -4.31 -2.51
C PHE A 390 -7.48 -4.05 -2.76
N PRO A 391 -7.00 -2.81 -2.64
CA PRO A 391 -5.62 -2.49 -2.92
C PRO A 391 -4.73 -3.17 -1.87
N GLY A 392 -3.74 -3.92 -2.34
CA GLY A 392 -2.84 -4.70 -1.50
C GLY A 392 -3.21 -6.17 -1.38
N ALA A 393 -4.40 -6.58 -1.84
CA ALA A 393 -4.73 -8.01 -1.91
C ALA A 393 -3.88 -8.70 -2.98
N GLY A 394 -3.65 -8.12 -4.16
CA GLY A 394 -2.56 -8.56 -5.04
C GLY A 394 -2.80 -9.83 -5.86
N ILE A 395 -4.06 -10.30 -5.97
CA ILE A 395 -4.42 -11.14 -7.13
C ILE A 395 -4.42 -10.24 -8.37
N ARG A 396 -3.86 -10.71 -9.50
CA ARG A 396 -3.86 -9.96 -10.77
C ARG A 396 -4.75 -10.71 -11.76
N PRO A 397 -6.06 -10.42 -11.82
CA PRO A 397 -6.95 -11.10 -12.73
C PRO A 397 -6.54 -10.78 -14.17
N ALA A 398 -6.82 -11.72 -15.08
CA ALA A 398 -6.68 -11.43 -16.50
C ALA A 398 -7.59 -10.24 -16.89
N PRO A 399 -7.22 -9.46 -17.92
CA PRO A 399 -8.09 -8.40 -18.44
C PRO A 399 -9.49 -8.94 -18.73
N SER A 400 -10.49 -8.35 -18.08
CA SER A 400 -11.86 -8.86 -18.08
C SER A 400 -12.92 -7.76 -18.12
N ALA A 401 -12.49 -6.50 -18.16
CA ALA A 401 -13.36 -5.33 -18.20
C ALA A 401 -13.02 -4.43 -19.40
N SER A 402 -13.97 -3.58 -19.77
CA SER A 402 -13.81 -2.56 -20.81
C SER A 402 -14.63 -1.31 -20.44
N ARG A 403 -14.32 -0.79 -19.25
CA ARG A 403 -14.91 0.44 -18.70
C ARG A 403 -14.13 1.65 -19.22
N ALA A 404 -14.73 2.83 -19.07
CA ALA A 404 -14.04 4.08 -19.36
C ALA A 404 -13.01 4.37 -18.25
N ILE A 405 -11.92 5.04 -18.62
CA ILE A 405 -10.92 5.56 -17.70
C ILE A 405 -11.55 6.71 -16.91
N LEU A 406 -11.49 6.60 -15.58
CA LEU A 406 -12.10 7.58 -14.67
C LEU A 406 -11.16 7.87 -13.50
N PRO A 407 -11.22 9.08 -12.90
CA PRO A 407 -10.59 9.34 -11.62
C PRO A 407 -11.08 8.31 -10.59
N LEU A 408 -10.17 7.76 -9.80
CA LEU A 408 -10.51 6.79 -8.77
C LEU A 408 -11.34 7.50 -7.67
N PRO A 409 -12.56 7.05 -7.37
CA PRO A 409 -13.32 7.59 -6.24
C PRO A 409 -12.53 7.42 -4.94
N ASN A 410 -12.56 8.43 -4.07
CA ASN A 410 -11.89 8.35 -2.77
C ASN A 410 -12.75 9.01 -1.67
N PRO A 411 -13.33 8.24 -0.73
CA PRO A 411 -13.19 6.79 -0.55
C PRO A 411 -13.76 5.99 -1.73
N ASN A 412 -13.14 4.85 -2.05
CA ASN A 412 -13.70 3.88 -2.99
C ASN A 412 -14.53 2.83 -2.23
N LYS A 413 -15.09 1.86 -2.96
CA LYS A 413 -15.90 0.76 -2.38
C LYS A 413 -15.15 -0.15 -1.40
N TYR A 414 -13.82 -0.13 -1.40
CA TYR A 414 -12.98 -0.98 -0.55
C TYR A 414 -12.36 -0.23 0.61
N THR A 415 -11.78 0.95 0.35
CA THR A 415 -10.98 1.69 1.32
C THR A 415 -10.80 3.15 0.93
N THR A 416 -10.16 3.92 1.82
CA THR A 416 -9.71 5.28 1.59
C THR A 416 -8.23 5.27 1.22
N ILE A 417 -7.88 5.86 0.08
CA ILE A 417 -6.49 6.02 -0.36
C ILE A 417 -5.95 7.34 0.21
N PRO A 418 -4.68 7.41 0.66
CA PRO A 418 -4.06 8.69 0.98
C PRO A 418 -4.14 9.67 -0.18
N ALA A 419 -4.11 10.97 0.11
CA ALA A 419 -4.06 11.98 -0.95
C ALA A 419 -2.88 11.71 -1.90
N THR A 420 -3.05 11.98 -3.19
CA THR A 420 -2.01 11.69 -4.20
C THR A 420 -0.69 12.38 -3.88
N THR A 421 -0.72 13.61 -3.35
CA THR A 421 0.45 14.37 -2.88
C THR A 421 1.15 13.76 -1.67
N SER A 422 0.49 12.87 -0.93
CA SER A 422 1.08 12.07 0.14
C SER A 422 1.70 10.76 -0.38
N ILE A 423 1.58 10.46 -1.68
CA ILE A 423 2.11 9.23 -2.29
C ILE A 423 3.20 9.56 -3.31
N ILE A 424 2.90 10.42 -4.28
CA ILE A 424 3.80 10.80 -5.35
C ILE A 424 4.13 12.29 -5.24
N LYS A 425 5.42 12.59 -5.16
CA LYS A 425 5.94 13.95 -5.23
C LYS A 425 6.63 14.16 -6.56
N VAL A 426 6.29 15.26 -7.24
CA VAL A 426 6.89 15.67 -8.50
C VAL A 426 7.44 17.08 -8.33
N THR A 427 8.71 17.29 -8.65
CA THR A 427 9.37 18.59 -8.56
C THR A 427 10.08 18.93 -9.86
N LEU A 428 9.95 20.17 -10.33
CA LEU A 428 10.69 20.73 -11.47
C LEU A 428 11.68 21.80 -11.00
N GLN A 429 12.95 21.66 -11.37
CA GLN A 429 14.03 22.57 -10.96
C GLN A 429 14.86 23.05 -12.14
#